data_AF-A0A1H0RHR9-F1
#
_entry.id   AF-A0A1H0RHR9-F1
#
_cell.length_a   1.000
_cell.length_b   1.000
_cell.length_c   1.000
_cell.angle_alpha   90.00
_cell.angle_beta   90.00
_cell.angle_gamma   90.00
#
_symmetry.space_group_name_H-M   'P 1'
#
loop_
_entity.id
_entity.type
_entity.pdbx_description
1 polymer ?
#
loop_
_entity_poly.entity_id
_entity_poly.type
_entity_poly.pdbx_seq_one_letter_code
_entity_poly.pdbx_strand_id
1 'polypeptide(L)'
;MNDISTLAHDAIHQATHQPRPKREASPTTRKLFVLLHGSYGNLFLSKFATGEKSEAGGDKGVAAAMLVWDAALARFAPEVIEAAAQRLKSENPEYAPNLPQFEKTCEAITPRKTYAEENNLPRLPAPVAAPRAPVSYEARGDSKDWARSIMARAAAGERITPYSLKSARQALGMEGRQKWQ
;
A
#
# COMPACT_ATOMS: atom_id res chain seq x y z
N MET A 1 12.65 44.50 -46.29
CA MET A 1 12.69 43.03 -46.29
C MET A 1 13.50 42.62 -45.08
N ASN A 2 12.85 42.09 -44.04
CA ASN A 2 13.57 41.66 -42.84
C ASN A 2 14.11 40.26 -43.11
N ASP A 3 15.43 40.12 -43.11
CA ASP A 3 16.11 38.86 -43.38
C ASP A 3 15.73 37.80 -42.35
N ILE A 4 15.43 36.60 -42.84
CA ILE A 4 15.09 35.42 -42.02
C ILE A 4 16.23 35.10 -41.04
N SER A 5 17.47 35.44 -41.43
CA SER A 5 18.66 35.23 -40.62
C SER A 5 18.71 36.13 -39.38
N THR A 6 18.21 37.37 -39.44
CA THR A 6 18.11 38.27 -38.27
C THR A 6 16.98 37.83 -37.34
N LEU A 7 15.85 37.37 -37.90
CA LEU A 7 14.74 36.85 -37.11
C LEU A 7 15.12 35.60 -36.29
N ALA A 8 15.94 34.72 -36.87
CA ALA A 8 16.45 33.54 -36.18
C ALA A 8 17.46 33.89 -35.07
N HIS A 9 18.32 34.88 -35.30
CA HIS A 9 19.29 35.34 -34.30
C HIS A 9 18.59 35.98 -33.10
N ASP A 10 17.59 36.82 -33.36
CA ASP A 10 16.79 37.47 -32.32
C ASP A 10 15.93 36.46 -31.56
N ALA A 11 15.37 35.44 -32.23
CA ALA A 11 14.61 34.38 -31.57
C ALA A 11 15.49 33.53 -30.63
N ILE A 12 16.73 33.24 -31.02
CA ILE A 12 17.69 32.51 -30.18
C ILE A 12 18.09 33.36 -28.97
N HIS A 13 18.37 34.65 -29.15
CA HIS A 13 18.64 35.58 -28.05
C HIS A 13 17.44 35.73 -27.10
N GLN A 14 16.21 35.78 -27.63
CA GLN A 14 15.01 35.83 -26.80
C GLN A 14 14.77 34.52 -26.04
N ALA A 15 15.08 33.37 -26.64
CA ALA A 15 14.96 32.06 -25.98
C ALA A 15 15.96 31.89 -24.83
N THR A 16 17.18 32.46 -24.92
CA THR A 16 18.14 32.50 -23.80
C THR A 16 17.73 33.47 -22.70
N HIS A 17 16.96 34.51 -23.01
CA HIS A 17 16.45 35.49 -22.04
C HIS A 17 15.05 35.18 -21.50
N GLN A 18 14.42 34.11 -21.96
CA GLN A 18 13.12 33.69 -21.44
C GLN A 18 13.32 33.17 -20.01
N PRO A 19 12.77 33.83 -18.97
CA PRO A 19 12.91 33.36 -17.61
C PRO A 19 12.26 31.97 -17.52
N ARG A 20 13.07 30.92 -17.36
CA ARG A 20 12.54 29.58 -17.08
C ARG A 20 11.59 29.70 -15.89
N PRO A 21 10.36 29.16 -15.97
CA PRO A 21 9.46 29.18 -14.84
C PRO A 21 10.21 28.63 -13.63
N LYS A 22 10.32 29.43 -12.56
CA LYS A 22 11.00 29.01 -11.34
C LYS A 22 10.33 27.73 -10.87
N ARG A 23 11.09 26.63 -10.85
CA ARG A 23 10.58 25.33 -10.42
C ARG A 23 10.24 25.47 -8.95
N GLU A 24 8.97 25.31 -8.61
CA GLU A 24 8.48 25.26 -7.23
C GLU A 24 8.26 23.81 -6.81
N ALA A 25 8.39 23.52 -5.51
CA ALA A 25 8.05 22.22 -4.97
C ALA A 25 6.53 21.97 -5.04
N SER A 26 6.13 20.71 -5.18
CA SER A 26 4.71 20.34 -5.19
C SER A 26 4.00 20.78 -3.89
N PRO A 27 2.66 20.96 -3.93
CA PRO A 27 1.88 21.23 -2.72
C PRO A 27 2.07 20.18 -1.63
N THR A 28 2.25 18.91 -1.99
CA THR A 28 2.49 17.80 -1.07
C THR A 28 3.79 18.01 -0.28
N THR A 29 4.89 18.30 -0.97
CA THR A 29 6.18 18.56 -0.31
C THR A 29 6.14 19.83 0.53
N ARG A 30 5.44 20.88 0.08
CA ARG A 30 5.19 22.09 0.87
C ARG A 30 4.46 21.78 2.18
N LYS A 31 3.36 21.03 2.10
CA LYS A 31 2.58 20.58 3.27
C LYS A 31 3.43 19.72 4.21
N LEU A 32 4.28 18.84 3.69
CA LEU A 32 5.22 18.04 4.48
C LEU A 32 6.19 18.91 5.28
N PHE A 33 6.80 19.91 4.67
CA PHE A 33 7.72 20.82 5.37
C PHE A 33 7.01 21.62 6.48
N VAL A 34 5.78 22.07 6.24
CA VAL A 34 4.95 22.72 7.26
C VAL A 34 4.68 21.75 8.42
N LEU A 35 4.35 20.49 8.13
CA LEU A 35 4.09 19.48 9.15
C LEU A 35 5.35 19.15 9.96
N LEU A 36 6.49 18.94 9.31
CA LEU A 36 7.76 18.67 9.98
C LEU A 36 8.21 19.86 10.83
N HIS A 37 8.04 21.09 10.33
CA HIS A 37 8.29 22.28 11.12
C HIS A 37 7.34 22.39 12.33
N GLY A 38 6.04 22.12 12.16
CA GLY A 38 5.09 22.14 13.26
C GLY A 38 5.32 21.05 14.32
N SER A 39 6.03 19.97 13.96
CA SER A 39 6.30 18.83 14.86
C SER A 39 7.63 18.98 15.59
N TYR A 40 8.66 19.45 14.90
CA TYR A 40 10.04 19.50 15.39
C TYR A 40 10.56 20.93 15.62
N GLY A 41 9.72 21.94 15.35
CA GLY A 41 10.06 23.35 15.47
C GLY A 41 11.15 23.79 14.51
N ASN A 42 11.96 24.75 14.97
CA ASN A 42 13.06 25.32 14.18
C ASN A 42 14.20 24.33 13.91
N LEU A 43 14.29 23.23 14.69
CA LEU A 43 15.35 22.22 14.53
C LEU A 43 15.32 21.55 13.15
N PHE A 44 14.15 21.45 12.51
CA PHE A 44 14.04 20.89 11.17
C PHE A 44 14.52 21.88 10.10
N LEU A 45 13.97 23.10 10.08
CA LEU A 45 14.27 24.08 9.04
C LEU A 45 15.70 24.61 9.14
N SER A 46 16.27 24.69 10.33
CA SER A 46 17.65 25.17 10.53
C SER A 46 18.70 24.32 9.82
N LYS A 47 18.42 23.03 9.57
CA LYS A 47 19.31 22.13 8.81
C LYS A 47 19.51 22.59 7.35
N PHE A 48 18.57 23.35 6.81
CA PHE A 48 18.56 23.79 5.42
C PHE A 48 18.66 25.31 5.28
N ALA A 49 18.58 26.05 6.39
CA ALA A 49 18.62 27.50 6.38
C ALA A 49 20.00 27.99 5.95
N THR A 50 20.00 28.92 5.00
CA THR A 50 21.22 29.58 4.48
C THR A 50 21.32 31.03 4.95
N GLY A 51 20.24 31.61 5.46
CA GLY A 51 20.14 33.02 5.82
C GLY A 51 19.90 33.94 4.62
N GLU A 52 20.03 33.43 3.39
CA GLU A 52 19.75 34.17 2.17
C GLU A 52 18.27 34.13 1.83
N LYS A 53 17.66 35.31 1.69
CA LYS A 53 16.27 35.41 1.23
C LYS A 53 16.19 35.27 -0.28
N SER A 54 15.20 34.52 -0.73
CA SER A 54 14.73 34.50 -2.11
C SER A 54 13.91 35.76 -2.41
N GLU A 55 13.64 36.02 -3.68
CA GLU A 55 12.73 37.11 -4.12
C GLU A 55 11.32 36.98 -3.52
N ALA A 56 10.88 35.77 -3.19
CA ALA A 56 9.59 35.51 -2.52
C ALA A 56 9.66 35.70 -0.99
N GLY A 57 10.80 36.14 -0.44
CA GLY A 57 10.99 36.41 0.98
C GLY A 57 11.36 35.21 1.85
N GLY A 58 11.26 33.98 1.33
CA GLY A 58 11.66 32.74 2.04
C GLY A 58 13.15 32.42 1.91
N ASP A 59 13.70 31.58 2.79
CA ASP A 59 15.10 31.15 2.74
C ASP A 59 15.39 30.31 1.49
N LYS A 60 16.44 30.65 0.74
CA LYS A 60 16.82 29.97 -0.51
C LYS A 60 17.21 28.51 -0.28
N GLY A 61 17.87 28.20 0.82
CA GLY A 61 18.29 26.85 1.18
C GLY A 61 17.11 25.96 1.54
N VAL A 62 16.13 26.50 2.26
CA VAL A 62 14.85 25.79 2.52
C VAL A 62 14.12 25.53 1.20
N ALA A 63 14.03 26.54 0.31
CA ALA A 63 13.39 26.35 -1.00
C ALA A 63 14.11 25.29 -1.86
N ALA A 64 15.44 25.29 -1.87
CA ALA A 64 16.23 24.28 -2.57
C ALA A 64 16.04 22.88 -1.97
N ALA A 65 16.02 22.75 -0.64
CA ALA A 65 15.75 21.49 0.03
C ALA A 65 14.36 20.94 -0.33
N MET A 66 13.34 21.79 -0.39
CA MET A 66 12.00 21.39 -0.82
C MET A 66 12.01 20.83 -2.24
N LEU A 67 12.77 21.39 -3.18
CA LEU A 67 12.89 20.85 -4.54
C LEU A 67 13.58 19.49 -4.58
N VAL A 68 14.61 19.28 -3.76
CA VAL A 68 15.31 17.99 -3.65
C VAL A 68 14.38 16.93 -3.06
N TRP A 69 13.66 17.27 -1.98
CA TRP A 69 12.68 16.37 -1.38
C TRP A 69 11.55 16.06 -2.36
N ASP A 70 11.08 17.05 -3.11
CA ASP A 70 10.02 16.87 -4.10
C ASP A 70 10.42 15.86 -5.18
N ALA A 71 11.65 15.99 -5.71
CA ALA A 71 12.17 15.06 -6.70
C ALA A 71 12.34 13.64 -6.14
N ALA A 72 12.86 13.50 -4.92
CA ALA A 72 13.07 12.19 -4.29
C ALA A 72 11.76 11.49 -3.94
N LEU A 73 10.75 12.25 -3.51
CA LEU A 73 9.46 11.71 -3.07
C LEU A 73 8.46 11.49 -4.22
N ALA A 74 8.77 11.97 -5.43
CA ALA A 74 7.91 11.83 -6.62
C ALA A 74 7.54 10.38 -6.98
N ARG A 75 8.33 9.40 -6.50
CA ARG A 75 8.05 7.96 -6.69
C ARG A 75 6.99 7.39 -5.76
N PHE A 76 6.62 8.11 -4.70
CA PHE A 76 5.62 7.66 -3.73
C PHE A 76 4.27 8.30 -4.00
N ALA A 77 3.20 7.57 -3.71
CA ALA A 77 1.86 8.13 -3.75
C ALA A 77 1.69 9.19 -2.64
N PRO A 78 0.94 10.29 -2.86
CA PRO A 78 0.73 11.34 -1.85
C PRO A 78 0.24 10.80 -0.50
N GLU A 79 -0.60 9.77 -0.52
CA GLU A 79 -1.17 9.13 0.66
C GLU A 79 -0.10 8.41 1.49
N VAL A 80 0.91 7.83 0.83
CA VAL A 80 2.06 7.21 1.49
C VAL A 80 2.92 8.26 2.19
N ILE A 81 3.13 9.42 1.55
CA ILE A 81 3.91 10.53 2.12
C ILE A 81 3.20 11.07 3.38
N GLU A 82 1.88 11.25 3.32
CA GLU A 82 1.10 11.72 4.47
C GLU A 82 1.09 10.70 5.62
N ALA A 83 0.91 9.41 5.31
CA ALA A 83 0.97 8.34 6.30
C ALA A 83 2.36 8.24 6.95
N ALA A 84 3.44 8.40 6.15
CA ALA A 84 4.81 8.42 6.65
C ALA A 84 5.05 9.58 7.62
N ALA A 85 4.57 10.78 7.28
CA ALA A 85 4.67 11.94 8.15
C ALA A 85 3.96 11.74 9.50
N GLN A 86 2.78 11.12 9.50
CA GLN A 86 2.06 10.84 10.75
C GLN A 86 2.73 9.75 11.59
N ARG A 87 3.19 8.67 10.95
CA ARG A 87 3.90 7.59 11.65
C ARG A 87 5.18 8.10 12.31
N LEU A 88 5.90 8.97 11.63
CA LEU A 88 7.16 9.50 12.13
C LEU A 88 6.98 10.33 13.41
N LYS A 89 5.89 11.10 13.52
CA LYS A 89 5.56 11.85 14.75
C LYS A 89 5.44 10.93 15.96
N SER A 90 4.89 9.73 15.79
CA SER A 90 4.74 8.76 16.88
C SER A 90 6.02 7.99 17.18
N GLU A 91 6.81 7.64 16.16
CA GLU A 91 7.99 6.78 16.34
C GLU A 91 9.25 7.56 16.74
N ASN A 92 9.41 8.79 16.26
CA ASN A 92 10.60 9.62 16.51
C ASN A 92 10.19 11.05 16.89
N PRO A 93 9.73 11.28 18.14
CA PRO A 93 9.31 12.60 18.58
C PRO A 93 10.48 13.57 18.81
N GLU A 94 11.67 13.07 19.16
CA GLU A 94 12.79 13.92 19.60
C GLU A 94 13.57 14.57 18.45
N TYR A 95 13.66 13.89 17.29
CA TYR A 95 14.54 14.33 16.20
C TYR A 95 13.82 14.34 14.84
N ALA A 96 13.94 15.46 14.13
CA ALA A 96 13.43 15.59 12.78
C ALA A 96 14.22 14.69 11.80
N PRO A 97 13.53 13.99 10.88
CA PRO A 97 14.17 13.07 9.95
C PRO A 97 15.06 13.84 8.96
N ASN A 98 16.07 13.17 8.41
CA ASN A 98 16.65 13.56 7.13
C ASN A 98 15.92 12.88 5.97
N LEU A 99 16.20 13.31 4.72
CA LEU A 99 15.53 12.78 3.54
C LEU A 99 15.65 11.24 3.41
N PRO A 100 16.84 10.62 3.51
CA PRO A 100 16.97 9.16 3.46
C PRO A 100 16.18 8.41 4.55
N GLN A 101 16.10 8.96 5.76
CA GLN A 101 15.29 8.38 6.84
C GLN A 101 13.81 8.43 6.48
N PHE A 102 13.35 9.57 5.95
CA PHE A 102 11.96 9.73 5.55
C PHE A 102 11.58 8.84 4.36
N GLU A 103 12.48 8.68 3.38
CA GLU A 103 12.30 7.74 2.26
C GLU A 103 12.14 6.29 2.75
N LYS A 104 12.96 5.85 3.71
CA LYS A 104 12.80 4.51 4.30
C LYS A 104 11.44 4.32 4.97
N THR A 105 10.91 5.34 5.64
CA THR A 105 9.56 5.28 6.22
C THR A 105 8.50 5.20 5.12
N CYS A 106 8.65 5.95 4.02
CA CYS A 106 7.75 5.86 2.86
C CYS A 106 7.80 4.47 2.21
N GLU A 107 8.99 3.90 2.02
CA GLU A 107 9.19 2.54 1.50
C GLU A 107 8.55 1.48 2.40
N ALA A 108 8.68 1.63 3.72
CA ALA A 108 8.08 0.71 4.69
C ALA A 108 6.53 0.76 4.72
N ILE A 109 5.94 1.89 4.36
CA ILE A 109 4.48 2.08 4.32
C ILE A 109 3.90 1.71 2.96
N THR A 110 4.70 1.83 1.88
CA THR A 110 4.26 1.53 0.53
C THR A 110 3.73 0.09 0.45
N PRO A 111 2.46 -0.12 0.06
CA PRO A 111 1.91 -1.46 -0.08
C PRO A 111 2.75 -2.27 -1.07
N ARG A 112 3.19 -3.47 -0.64
CA ARG A 112 3.86 -4.40 -1.55
C ARG A 112 2.85 -4.86 -2.59
N LYS A 113 3.19 -4.67 -3.86
CA LYS A 113 2.40 -5.21 -4.97
C LYS A 113 2.47 -6.73 -4.92
N THR A 114 1.36 -7.39 -5.20
CA THR A 114 1.35 -8.84 -5.41
C THR A 114 1.98 -9.17 -6.76
N TYR A 115 2.51 -10.39 -6.93
CA TYR A 115 3.06 -10.83 -8.22
C TYR A 115 2.06 -10.64 -9.38
N ALA A 116 0.77 -10.85 -9.14
CA ALA A 116 -0.28 -10.63 -10.13
C ALA A 116 -0.41 -9.15 -10.53
N GLU A 117 -0.34 -8.22 -9.57
CA GLU A 117 -0.40 -6.78 -9.83
C GLU A 117 0.87 -6.26 -10.53
N GLU A 118 2.04 -6.80 -10.17
CA GLU A 118 3.31 -6.43 -10.82
C GLU A 118 3.36 -6.87 -12.29
N ASN A 119 2.78 -8.04 -12.60
CA ASN A 119 2.78 -8.61 -13.94
C ASN A 119 1.48 -8.31 -14.73
N ASN A 120 0.62 -7.43 -14.21
CA ASN A 120 -0.69 -7.10 -14.80
C ASN A 120 -1.54 -8.33 -15.14
N LEU A 121 -1.46 -9.38 -14.31
CA LEU A 121 -2.22 -10.61 -14.49
C LEU A 121 -3.66 -10.42 -13.99
N PRO A 122 -4.65 -10.99 -14.69
CA PRO A 122 -6.04 -10.94 -14.25
C PRO A 122 -6.19 -11.62 -12.89
N ARG A 123 -6.88 -10.96 -11.95
CA ARG A 123 -7.22 -11.56 -10.67
C ARG A 123 -8.10 -12.79 -10.91
N LEU A 124 -7.66 -13.95 -10.42
CA LEU A 124 -8.46 -15.16 -10.49
C LEU A 124 -9.77 -14.95 -9.71
N PRO A 125 -10.91 -15.41 -10.23
CA PRO A 125 -12.16 -15.39 -9.47
C PRO A 125 -11.99 -16.20 -8.20
N ALA A 126 -12.67 -15.79 -7.13
CA ALA A 126 -12.71 -16.57 -5.90
C ALA A 126 -13.21 -18.00 -6.24
N PRO A 127 -12.62 -19.06 -5.64
CA PRO A 127 -13.09 -20.40 -5.88
C PRO A 127 -14.56 -20.49 -5.45
N VAL A 128 -15.44 -20.67 -6.43
CA VAL A 128 -16.86 -20.92 -6.18
C VAL A 128 -16.94 -22.34 -5.63
N ALA A 129 -17.15 -22.47 -4.32
CA ALA A 129 -17.46 -23.76 -3.75
C ALA A 129 -18.73 -24.27 -4.44
N ALA A 130 -18.65 -25.39 -5.16
CA ALA A 130 -19.80 -25.98 -5.79
C ALA A 130 -20.90 -26.18 -4.74
N PRO A 131 -22.16 -25.74 -5.00
CA PRO A 131 -23.27 -25.99 -4.09
C PRO A 131 -23.33 -27.48 -3.81
N ARG A 132 -23.38 -27.85 -2.52
CA ARG A 132 -23.44 -29.26 -2.12
C ARG A 132 -24.75 -29.84 -2.64
N ALA A 133 -24.68 -30.92 -3.43
CA ALA A 133 -25.89 -31.63 -3.84
C ALA A 133 -26.61 -32.17 -2.59
N PRO A 134 -27.93 -32.00 -2.46
CA PRO A 134 -28.68 -32.58 -1.36
C PRO A 134 -28.63 -34.10 -1.48
N VAL A 135 -28.19 -34.77 -0.41
CA VAL A 135 -28.14 -36.23 -0.38
C VAL A 135 -29.35 -36.76 0.37
N SER A 136 -30.06 -37.72 -0.23
CA SER A 136 -31.20 -38.38 0.41
C SER A 136 -30.72 -39.35 1.49
N TYR A 137 -31.33 -39.29 2.67
CA TYR A 137 -31.13 -40.24 3.76
C TYR A 137 -32.40 -40.37 4.60
N GLU A 138 -32.58 -41.51 5.26
CA GLU A 138 -33.69 -41.71 6.21
C GLU A 138 -33.40 -41.00 7.54
N ALA A 139 -34.14 -39.94 7.84
CA ALA A 139 -34.09 -39.30 9.15
C ALA A 139 -34.91 -40.12 10.17
N ARG A 140 -34.31 -40.42 11.33
CA ARG A 140 -34.96 -41.18 12.41
C ARG A 140 -35.17 -40.38 13.69
N GLY A 141 -34.67 -39.15 13.77
CA GLY A 141 -34.85 -38.26 14.92
C GLY A 141 -34.12 -38.71 16.20
N ASP A 142 -33.16 -39.62 16.09
CA ASP A 142 -32.46 -40.26 17.23
C ASP A 142 -31.10 -39.61 17.55
N SER A 143 -30.91 -38.33 17.19
CA SER A 143 -29.64 -37.58 17.27
C SER A 143 -28.47 -38.12 16.44
N LYS A 144 -28.65 -39.23 15.70
CA LYS A 144 -27.63 -39.85 14.82
C LYS A 144 -27.83 -39.57 13.34
N ASP A 145 -28.77 -38.70 12.99
CA ASP A 145 -29.07 -38.31 11.61
C ASP A 145 -27.88 -37.63 10.91
N TRP A 146 -27.02 -36.93 11.66
CA TRP A 146 -25.76 -36.40 11.14
C TRP A 146 -24.83 -37.53 10.62
N ALA A 147 -24.79 -38.68 11.29
CA ALA A 147 -23.97 -39.82 10.89
C ALA A 147 -24.56 -40.51 9.65
N ARG A 148 -25.89 -40.62 9.55
CA ARG A 148 -26.59 -41.11 8.34
C ARG A 148 -26.34 -40.20 7.14
N SER A 149 -26.40 -38.88 7.34
CA SER A 149 -26.09 -37.90 6.31
C SER A 149 -24.65 -38.03 5.82
N ILE A 150 -23.66 -38.19 6.71
CA ILE A 150 -22.25 -38.41 6.33
C ILE A 150 -22.09 -39.73 5.55
N MET A 151 -22.73 -40.81 5.97
CA MET A 151 -22.66 -42.09 5.25
C MET A 151 -23.31 -42.02 3.87
N ALA A 152 -24.47 -41.35 3.76
CA ALA A 152 -25.13 -41.12 2.48
C ALA A 152 -24.26 -40.27 1.55
N ARG A 153 -23.61 -39.23 2.08
CA ARG A 153 -22.65 -38.38 1.34
C ARG A 153 -21.43 -39.15 0.84
N ALA A 154 -20.86 -40.02 1.68
CA ALA A 154 -19.76 -40.89 1.27
C ALA A 154 -20.21 -41.87 0.17
N ALA A 155 -21.42 -42.43 0.28
CA ALA A 155 -22.00 -43.31 -0.73
C ALA A 155 -22.29 -42.58 -2.06
N ALA A 156 -22.63 -41.29 -2.00
CA ALA A 156 -22.80 -40.42 -3.17
C ALA A 156 -21.48 -39.99 -3.83
N GLY A 157 -20.33 -40.50 -3.34
CA GLY A 157 -19.01 -40.21 -3.91
C GLY A 157 -18.34 -38.94 -3.39
N GLU A 158 -18.90 -38.30 -2.35
CA GLU A 158 -18.27 -37.14 -1.74
C GLU A 158 -16.98 -37.55 -0.99
N ARG A 159 -15.90 -36.80 -1.19
CA ARG A 159 -14.63 -37.04 -0.50
C ARG A 159 -14.73 -36.53 0.95
N ILE A 160 -15.13 -37.42 1.86
CA ILE A 160 -15.19 -37.16 3.29
C ILE A 160 -13.85 -37.46 3.96
N THR A 161 -13.48 -36.68 4.98
CA THR A 161 -12.27 -36.95 5.75
C THR A 161 -12.37 -38.31 6.45
N PRO A 162 -11.26 -39.08 6.55
CA PRO A 162 -11.29 -40.40 7.18
C PRO A 162 -11.84 -40.38 8.61
N TYR A 163 -11.54 -39.32 9.37
CA TYR A 163 -12.02 -39.16 10.73
C TYR A 163 -13.54 -38.99 10.80
N SER A 164 -14.13 -38.11 10.00
CA SER A 164 -15.59 -37.90 9.99
C SER A 164 -16.34 -39.17 9.59
N LEU A 165 -15.78 -39.94 8.66
CA LEU A 165 -16.37 -41.20 8.21
C LEU A 165 -16.29 -42.28 9.30
N LYS A 166 -15.16 -42.37 10.00
CA LYS A 166 -14.99 -43.24 11.18
C LYS A 166 -15.98 -42.91 12.29
N SER A 167 -16.08 -41.63 12.67
CA SER A 167 -17.01 -41.17 13.71
C SER A 167 -18.47 -41.47 13.35
N ALA A 168 -18.85 -41.32 12.08
CA ALA A 168 -20.19 -41.68 11.61
C ALA A 168 -20.47 -43.19 11.73
N ARG A 169 -19.52 -44.04 11.32
CA ARG A 169 -19.63 -45.51 11.49
C ARG A 169 -19.73 -45.91 12.97
N GLN A 170 -18.96 -45.29 13.85
CA GLN A 170 -19.02 -45.54 15.29
C GLN A 170 -20.36 -45.14 15.90
N ALA A 171 -20.90 -43.97 15.52
CA ALA A 171 -22.21 -43.52 15.99
C ALA A 171 -23.34 -44.48 15.56
N LEU A 172 -23.22 -45.08 14.37
CA LEU A 172 -24.15 -46.06 13.83
C LEU A 172 -23.88 -47.51 14.30
N GLY A 173 -22.85 -47.74 15.11
CA GLY A 173 -22.51 -49.06 15.64
C GLY A 173 -21.88 -50.02 14.62
N MET A 174 -21.40 -49.50 13.49
CA MET A 174 -20.73 -50.29 12.44
C MET A 174 -19.25 -50.56 12.74
N GLU A 175 -18.65 -49.80 13.65
CA GLU A 175 -17.30 -50.01 14.16
C GLU A 175 -17.34 -50.07 15.69
N GLY A 176 -16.45 -50.87 16.29
CA GLY A 176 -16.32 -50.95 17.75
C GLY A 176 -16.05 -49.59 18.39
N ARG A 177 -16.60 -49.38 19.59
CA ARG A 177 -16.31 -48.19 20.41
C ARG A 177 -14.79 -48.03 20.56
N GLN A 178 -14.30 -46.80 20.51
CA GLN A 178 -12.90 -46.58 20.82
C GLN A 178 -12.65 -46.97 22.28
N LYS A 179 -11.44 -47.44 22.60
CA LYS A 179 -11.06 -47.94 23.95
C LYS A 179 -11.33 -46.97 25.12
N TRP A 180 -11.70 -45.72 24.84
CA TRP A 180 -11.95 -44.65 25.81
C TRP A 180 -13.42 -44.18 25.86
N GLN A 181 -14.35 -44.89 25.19
CA GLN A 181 -15.81 -44.69 25.23
C GLN A 181 -16.52 -45.84 25.94
#